data_AF-A0A948I8Z1-F1
#
_entry.id   AF-A0A948I8Z1-F1
#
_cell.length_a   1.000
_cell.length_b   1.000
_cell.length_c   1.000
_cell.angle_alpha   90.00
_cell.angle_beta   90.00
_cell.angle_gamma   90.00
#
_symmetry.space_group_name_H-M   'P 1'
#
loop_
_entity.id
_entity.type
_entity.pdbx_description
1 polymer ?
#
loop_
_entity_poly.entity_id
_entity_poly.type
_entity_poly.pdbx_seq_one_letter_code
_entity_poly.pdbx_strand_id
1 'polypeptide(L)'
;MPDSWLPLISAVAPNGARRTKADHPALPMTAREMAQTAAACLEAGASLLHLHVRDRDGRHSLDADTYLDAIAAVKREVGDGLIIQATSEAAGVFERPAQVAMVQAVRPEAVSLALRELLPEGFDEKEGAAFFAWCLRERI
;
A
#
# COMPACT_ATOMS: atom_id res chain seq x y z
N MET A 1 29.12 -5.84 14.03
CA MET A 1 28.12 -4.82 14.41
C MET A 1 27.98 -4.88 15.93
N PRO A 2 27.81 -3.76 16.65
CA PRO A 2 27.67 -3.82 18.11
C PRO A 2 26.38 -4.55 18.47
N ASP A 3 26.43 -5.50 19.40
CA ASP A 3 25.31 -6.34 19.84
C ASP A 3 24.18 -5.56 20.57
N SER A 4 24.19 -4.22 20.50
CA SER A 4 23.35 -3.30 21.28
C SER A 4 22.31 -2.55 20.46
N TRP A 5 22.24 -2.74 19.14
CA TRP A 5 21.28 -2.02 18.30
C TRP A 5 19.95 -2.75 18.29
N LEU A 6 18.87 -2.01 18.56
CA LEU A 6 17.52 -2.52 18.36
C LEU A 6 17.29 -2.81 16.87
N PRO A 7 16.48 -3.83 16.53
CA PRO A 7 16.09 -4.07 15.14
C PRO A 7 15.48 -2.81 14.51
N LEU A 8 15.90 -2.49 13.29
CA LEU A 8 15.34 -1.41 12.49
C LEU A 8 14.37 -1.99 11.45
N ILE A 9 13.15 -1.44 11.39
CA ILE A 9 12.20 -1.72 10.32
C ILE A 9 12.37 -0.65 9.24
N SER A 10 12.70 -1.08 8.02
CA SER A 10 12.81 -0.19 6.86
C SER A 10 11.60 -0.37 5.94
N ALA A 11 10.83 0.71 5.77
CA ALA A 11 9.68 0.76 4.87
C ALA A 11 10.03 1.53 3.60
N VAL A 12 9.76 0.95 2.42
CA VAL A 12 10.02 1.57 1.12
C VAL A 12 8.72 1.87 0.39
N ALA A 13 8.55 3.12 -0.03
CA ALA A 13 7.44 3.57 -0.88
C ALA A 13 7.99 3.95 -2.28
N PRO A 14 8.01 3.00 -3.24
CA PRO A 14 8.83 3.15 -4.44
C PRO A 14 8.22 4.04 -5.53
N ASN A 15 6.91 4.32 -5.50
CA ASN A 15 6.24 5.11 -6.54
C ASN A 15 5.33 6.24 -6.02
N GLY A 16 4.43 5.95 -5.07
CA GLY A 16 3.39 6.89 -4.64
C GLY A 16 2.27 7.05 -5.68
N ALA A 17 1.36 8.01 -5.45
CA ALA A 17 0.19 8.27 -6.30
C ALA A 17 0.41 9.26 -7.46
N ARG A 18 1.42 10.15 -7.38
CA ARG A 18 1.50 11.34 -8.26
C ARG A 18 2.58 11.28 -9.35
N ARG A 19 3.78 10.78 -9.02
CA ARG A 19 4.91 10.75 -9.95
C ARG A 19 4.67 9.77 -11.09
N THR A 20 5.33 10.01 -12.22
CA THR A 20 5.24 9.24 -13.46
C THR A 20 6.62 8.92 -14.01
N LYS A 21 6.69 8.17 -15.13
CA LYS A 21 7.93 7.91 -15.86
C LYS A 21 8.62 9.19 -16.39
N ALA A 22 7.87 10.29 -16.54
CA ALA A 22 8.45 11.58 -16.91
C ALA A 22 9.29 12.18 -15.77
N ASP A 23 8.94 11.88 -14.51
CA ASP A 23 9.71 12.31 -13.34
C ASP A 23 10.92 11.40 -13.09
N HIS A 24 10.75 10.09 -13.32
CA HIS A 24 11.85 9.12 -13.22
C HIS A 24 11.60 7.87 -14.09
N PRO A 25 12.49 7.51 -15.04
CA PRO A 25 12.25 6.41 -15.97
C PRO A 25 12.16 5.03 -15.29
N ALA A 26 12.80 4.86 -14.13
CA ALA A 26 12.73 3.61 -13.36
C ALA A 26 11.57 3.55 -12.36
N LEU A 27 10.66 4.54 -12.32
CA LEU A 27 9.51 4.51 -11.40
C LEU A 27 8.64 3.27 -11.67
N PRO A 28 8.40 2.35 -10.71
CA PRO A 28 7.59 1.17 -10.98
C PRO A 28 6.11 1.54 -11.10
N MET A 29 5.50 1.18 -12.23
CA MET A 29 4.09 1.49 -12.51
C MET A 29 3.26 0.27 -12.86
N THR A 30 3.89 -0.82 -13.30
CA THR A 30 3.24 -2.11 -13.57
C THR A 30 3.48 -3.11 -12.44
N ALA A 31 2.63 -4.14 -12.32
CA ALA A 31 2.79 -5.22 -11.34
C ALA A 31 4.17 -5.91 -11.46
N ARG A 32 4.66 -6.12 -12.68
CA ARG A 32 5.97 -6.72 -12.93
C ARG A 32 7.12 -5.84 -12.44
N GLU A 33 7.09 -4.55 -12.78
CA GLU A 33 8.12 -3.61 -12.30
C GLU A 33 8.09 -3.47 -10.77
N MET A 34 6.89 -3.47 -10.18
CA MET A 34 6.72 -3.43 -8.73
C MET A 34 7.32 -4.66 -8.06
N ALA A 35 7.08 -5.86 -8.60
CA ALA A 35 7.63 -7.10 -8.07
C ALA A 35 9.17 -7.13 -8.14
N GLN A 36 9.74 -6.69 -9.26
CA GLN A 36 11.20 -6.54 -9.42
C GLN A 36 11.78 -5.52 -8.44
N THR A 37 11.09 -4.39 -8.25
CA THR A 37 11.51 -3.36 -7.28
C THR A 37 11.43 -3.92 -5.86
N ALA A 38 10.39 -4.66 -5.52
CA ALA A 38 10.24 -5.28 -4.21
C ALA A 38 11.37 -6.28 -3.92
N ALA A 39 11.74 -7.12 -4.89
CA ALA A 39 12.88 -8.04 -4.74
C ALA A 39 14.19 -7.30 -4.47
N ALA A 40 14.47 -6.22 -5.22
CA ALA A 40 15.65 -5.39 -4.99
C ALA A 40 15.61 -4.69 -3.62
N CYS A 41 14.44 -4.22 -3.17
CA CYS A 41 14.26 -3.64 -1.85
C CYS A 41 14.51 -4.66 -0.74
N LEU A 42 14.02 -5.90 -0.89
CA LEU A 42 14.26 -6.99 0.05
C LEU A 42 15.75 -7.33 0.14
N GLU A 43 16.43 -7.46 -1.01
CA GLU A 43 17.88 -7.71 -1.07
C GLU A 43 18.66 -6.60 -0.35
N ALA A 44 18.20 -5.35 -0.45
CA ALA A 44 18.77 -4.20 0.24
C ALA A 44 18.41 -4.10 1.73
N GLY A 45 17.60 -5.02 2.27
CA GLY A 45 17.23 -5.09 3.68
C GLY A 45 15.94 -4.36 4.06
N ALA A 46 15.06 -4.06 3.10
CA ALA A 46 13.72 -3.57 3.42
C ALA A 46 12.92 -4.64 4.18
N SER A 47 12.01 -4.18 5.04
CA SER A 47 11.09 -5.02 5.80
C SER A 47 9.64 -4.86 5.33
N LEU A 48 9.31 -3.72 4.72
CA LEU A 48 7.97 -3.38 4.28
C LEU A 48 8.00 -2.64 2.94
N LEU A 49 7.08 -3.00 2.05
CA LEU A 49 6.79 -2.30 0.80
C LEU A 49 5.44 -1.58 0.92
N HIS A 50 5.45 -0.26 0.78
CA HIS A 50 4.24 0.55 0.70
C HIS A 50 3.78 0.62 -0.76
N LEU A 51 2.69 -0.06 -1.07
CA LEU A 51 2.25 -0.35 -2.43
C LEU A 51 1.18 0.65 -2.90
N HIS A 52 1.48 1.33 -4.02
CA HIS A 52 0.47 1.96 -4.87
C HIS A 52 0.37 1.20 -6.19
N VAL A 53 -0.87 1.02 -6.66
CA VAL A 53 -1.16 0.55 -8.01
C VAL A 53 -1.58 1.69 -8.93
N ARG A 54 -1.42 1.46 -10.24
CA ARG A 54 -1.75 2.40 -11.29
C ARG A 54 -2.78 1.81 -12.23
N ASP A 55 -3.69 2.62 -12.73
CA ASP A 55 -4.58 2.22 -13.82
C ASP A 55 -3.83 2.11 -15.16
N ARG A 56 -4.54 1.70 -16.21
CA ARG A 56 -3.99 1.55 -17.56
C ARG A 56 -3.41 2.85 -18.16
N ASP A 57 -3.85 4.01 -17.66
CA ASP A 57 -3.39 5.33 -18.09
C ASP A 57 -2.28 5.88 -17.16
N GLY A 58 -1.83 5.07 -16.19
CA GLY A 58 -0.78 5.43 -15.23
C GLY A 58 -1.26 6.29 -14.05
N ARG A 59 -2.56 6.50 -13.88
CA ARG A 59 -3.13 7.29 -12.79
C ARG A 59 -3.24 6.49 -11.51
N HIS A 60 -3.33 7.20 -10.37
CA HIS A 60 -3.59 6.58 -9.07
C HIS A 60 -4.89 5.77 -9.10
N SER A 61 -4.89 4.59 -8.49
CA SER A 61 -6.03 3.68 -8.51
C SER A 61 -6.25 3.01 -7.15
N LEU A 62 -7.52 2.80 -6.82
CA LEU A 62 -7.99 1.97 -5.70
C LEU A 62 -8.74 0.71 -6.19
N ASP A 63 -8.50 0.31 -7.44
CA ASP A 63 -9.08 -0.90 -8.02
C ASP A 63 -8.56 -2.17 -7.33
N ALA A 64 -9.48 -2.98 -6.82
CA ALA A 64 -9.15 -4.14 -6.00
C ALA A 64 -8.43 -5.24 -6.78
N ASP A 65 -8.86 -5.50 -8.02
CA ASP A 65 -8.24 -6.54 -8.87
C ASP A 65 -6.80 -6.17 -9.20
N THR A 66 -6.55 -4.89 -9.52
CA THR A 66 -5.20 -4.38 -9.75
C THR A 66 -4.31 -4.52 -8.52
N TYR A 67 -4.84 -4.29 -7.31
CA TYR A 67 -4.13 -4.54 -6.06
C TYR A 67 -3.81 -6.02 -5.86
N LEU A 68 -4.78 -6.91 -6.05
CA LEU A 68 -4.60 -8.36 -5.89
C LEU A 68 -3.55 -8.89 -6.87
N ASP A 69 -3.56 -8.43 -8.12
CA ASP A 69 -2.55 -8.79 -9.12
C ASP A 69 -1.16 -8.30 -8.74
N ALA A 70 -1.03 -7.05 -8.27
CA ALA A 70 0.24 -6.48 -7.83
C ALA A 70 0.79 -7.19 -6.60
N ILE A 71 -0.05 -7.45 -5.59
CA ILE A 71 0.30 -8.20 -4.38
C ILE A 71 0.75 -9.61 -4.74
N ALA A 72 0.00 -10.31 -5.60
CA ALA A 72 0.35 -11.65 -6.05
C ALA A 72 1.67 -11.66 -6.83
N ALA A 73 1.92 -10.65 -7.66
CA ALA A 73 3.20 -10.51 -8.36
C ALA A 73 4.37 -10.29 -7.41
N VAL A 74 4.23 -9.39 -6.43
CA VAL A 74 5.27 -9.15 -5.42
C VAL A 74 5.51 -10.42 -4.60
N LYS A 75 4.47 -11.07 -4.06
CA LYS A 75 4.61 -12.30 -3.26
C LYS A 75 5.26 -13.45 -4.02
N ARG A 76 5.06 -13.55 -5.34
CA ARG A 76 5.77 -14.55 -6.17
C ARG A 76 7.28 -14.32 -6.20
N GLU A 77 7.74 -13.08 -6.19
CA GLU A 77 9.17 -12.75 -6.24
C GLU A 77 9.83 -12.79 -4.85
N VAL A 78 9.13 -12.34 -3.81
CA VAL A 78 9.74 -12.11 -2.48
C VAL A 78 9.26 -13.06 -1.38
N GLY A 79 8.27 -13.90 -1.65
CA GLY A 79 7.62 -14.74 -0.65
C GLY A 79 7.07 -13.91 0.51
N ASP A 80 7.35 -14.33 1.74
CA ASP A 80 7.00 -13.63 2.98
C ASP A 80 8.14 -12.73 3.50
N GLY A 81 9.15 -12.43 2.67
CA GLY A 81 10.31 -11.63 3.06
C GLY A 81 9.99 -10.14 3.26
N LEU A 82 8.87 -9.65 2.73
CA LEU A 82 8.38 -8.28 2.89
C LEU A 82 6.94 -8.27 3.34
N ILE A 83 6.63 -7.37 4.28
CA ILE A 83 5.24 -6.96 4.53
C ILE A 83 4.81 -6.04 3.38
N ILE A 84 3.69 -6.35 2.74
CA ILE A 84 3.09 -5.53 1.69
C ILE A 84 1.97 -4.71 2.31
N GLN A 85 2.21 -3.41 2.46
CA GLN A 85 1.21 -2.47 2.95
C GLN A 85 0.52 -1.80 1.77
N ALA A 86 -0.75 -2.11 1.54
CA ALA A 86 -1.56 -1.37 0.56
C ALA A 86 -1.79 0.06 1.04
N THR A 87 -1.76 1.03 0.13
CA THR A 87 -2.24 2.37 0.45
C THR A 87 -3.77 2.43 0.38
N SER A 88 -4.38 3.25 1.22
CA SER A 88 -5.76 3.70 1.02
C SER A 88 -5.83 5.16 0.55
N GLU A 89 -4.70 5.81 0.19
CA GLU A 89 -4.62 7.26 -0.11
C GLU A 89 -5.73 7.71 -1.09
N ALA A 90 -6.46 8.76 -0.71
CA ALA A 90 -7.46 9.40 -1.55
C ALA A 90 -6.82 10.11 -2.76
N ALA A 91 -5.63 10.70 -2.54
CA ALA A 91 -4.87 11.51 -3.48
C ALA A 91 -5.68 12.68 -4.10
N GLY A 92 -6.78 13.08 -3.48
CA GLY A 92 -7.72 14.09 -3.99
C GLY A 92 -8.60 13.62 -5.14
N VAL A 93 -8.63 12.31 -5.43
CA VAL A 93 -9.43 11.73 -6.53
C VAL A 93 -10.40 10.64 -6.06
N PHE A 94 -10.23 10.14 -4.84
CA PHE A 94 -11.14 9.18 -4.22
C PHE A 94 -11.69 9.71 -2.90
N GLU A 95 -12.93 9.33 -2.61
CA GLU A 95 -13.59 9.63 -1.34
C GLU A 95 -13.56 8.40 -0.42
N ARG A 96 -13.81 8.62 0.87
CA ARG A 96 -13.83 7.59 1.92
C ARG A 96 -14.53 6.27 1.52
N PRO A 97 -15.71 6.25 0.87
CA PRO A 97 -16.35 4.99 0.51
C PRO A 97 -15.49 4.11 -0.40
N ALA A 98 -14.76 4.70 -1.35
CA ALA A 98 -13.86 3.95 -2.24
C ALA A 98 -12.64 3.42 -1.48
N GLN A 99 -12.08 4.21 -0.55
CA GLN A 99 -10.98 3.79 0.31
C GLN A 99 -11.37 2.56 1.15
N VAL A 100 -12.52 2.63 1.83
CA VAL A 100 -13.03 1.51 2.65
C VAL A 100 -13.35 0.28 1.80
N ALA A 101 -14.02 0.47 0.65
CA ALA A 101 -14.36 -0.62 -0.24
C ALA A 101 -13.14 -1.37 -0.76
N MET A 102 -12.07 -0.64 -1.13
CA MET A 102 -10.80 -1.25 -1.55
C MET A 102 -10.22 -2.11 -0.43
N VAL A 103 -10.12 -1.59 0.80
CA VAL A 103 -9.57 -2.37 1.93
C VAL A 103 -10.42 -3.62 2.21
N GLN A 104 -11.75 -3.50 2.13
CA GLN A 104 -12.67 -4.62 2.34
C GLN A 104 -12.59 -5.70 1.26
N ALA A 105 -12.38 -5.30 0.01
CA ALA A 105 -12.24 -6.22 -1.12
C ALA A 105 -10.87 -6.90 -1.12
N VAL A 106 -9.79 -6.14 -0.89
CA VAL A 106 -8.41 -6.64 -0.96
C VAL A 106 -8.01 -7.42 0.29
N ARG A 107 -8.50 -7.02 1.47
CA ARG A 107 -8.10 -7.58 2.78
C ARG A 107 -6.57 -7.72 2.90
N PRO A 108 -5.82 -6.62 2.71
CA PRO A 108 -4.36 -6.68 2.68
C PRO A 108 -3.80 -7.08 4.04
N GLU A 109 -2.59 -7.61 4.09
CA GLU A 109 -1.93 -7.94 5.37
C GLU A 109 -1.55 -6.71 6.20
N ALA A 110 -1.44 -5.55 5.56
CA ALA A 110 -1.30 -4.26 6.21
C ALA A 110 -1.89 -3.16 5.30
N VAL A 111 -2.41 -2.09 5.91
CA VAL A 111 -2.92 -0.92 5.19
C VAL A 111 -2.51 0.38 5.87
N SER A 112 -2.16 1.40 5.10
CA SER A 112 -2.01 2.76 5.63
C SER A 112 -3.36 3.47 5.66
N LEU A 113 -3.73 4.06 6.80
CA LEU A 113 -5.02 4.74 6.99
C LEU A 113 -4.79 6.21 7.36
N ALA A 114 -5.05 7.12 6.42
CA ALA A 114 -4.95 8.56 6.67
C ALA A 114 -6.19 9.06 7.43
N LEU A 115 -6.04 9.41 8.71
CA LEU A 115 -7.16 9.80 9.55
C LEU A 115 -7.94 10.98 8.98
N ARG A 116 -7.27 11.99 8.40
CA ARG A 116 -7.97 13.17 7.83
C ARG A 116 -8.84 12.83 6.61
N GLU A 117 -8.52 11.76 5.89
CA GLU A 117 -9.28 11.32 4.72
C GLU A 117 -10.43 10.38 5.13
N LEU A 118 -10.17 9.49 6.10
CA LEU A 118 -11.13 8.50 6.57
C LEU A 118 -12.11 9.02 7.64
N LEU A 119 -11.73 10.10 8.32
CA LEU A 119 -12.48 10.81 9.35
C LEU A 119 -12.40 12.33 9.06
N PRO A 120 -13.00 12.81 7.95
CA PRO A 120 -13.03 14.23 7.67
C PRO A 120 -13.83 14.99 8.74
N GLU A 121 -13.65 16.31 8.80
CA GLU A 121 -14.34 17.15 9.79
C GLU A 121 -15.87 16.99 9.68
N GLY A 122 -16.53 16.74 10.83
CA GLY A 122 -17.97 16.48 10.89
C GLY A 122 -18.40 15.05 10.56
N PHE A 123 -17.46 14.13 10.30
CA PHE A 123 -17.75 12.71 10.09
C PHE A 123 -18.11 12.00 11.41
N ASP A 124 -19.01 11.01 11.35
CA ASP A 124 -19.40 10.22 12.51
C ASP A 124 -18.24 9.32 12.97
N GLU A 125 -17.66 9.63 14.12
CA GLU A 125 -16.60 8.85 14.75
C GLU A 125 -16.98 7.37 14.95
N LYS A 126 -18.27 7.07 15.15
CA LYS A 126 -18.75 5.69 15.31
C LYS A 126 -18.58 4.88 14.03
N GLU A 127 -18.79 5.49 12.87
CA GLU A 127 -18.58 4.82 11.57
C GLU A 127 -17.10 4.55 11.31
N GLY A 128 -16.21 5.46 11.71
CA GLY A 128 -14.77 5.23 11.63
C GLY A 128 -14.29 4.16 12.60
N ALA A 129 -14.76 4.20 13.85
CA ALA A 129 -14.47 3.17 14.84
C ALA A 129 -14.95 1.78 14.39
N ALA A 130 -16.12 1.71 13.75
CA ALA A 130 -16.64 0.46 13.18
C ALA A 130 -15.72 -0.12 12.09
N PHE A 131 -15.17 0.74 11.22
CA PHE A 131 -14.20 0.34 10.20
C PHE A 131 -12.88 -0.14 10.81
N PHE A 132 -12.30 0.58 11.77
CA PHE A 132 -11.07 0.13 12.44
C PHE A 132 -11.28 -1.16 13.25
N ALA A 133 -12.43 -1.30 13.91
CA ALA A 133 -12.80 -2.53 14.59
C ALA A 133 -12.98 -3.70 13.61
N TRP A 134 -13.45 -3.42 12.39
CA TRP A 134 -13.51 -4.42 11.32
C TRP A 134 -12.10 -4.83 10.87
N CYS A 135 -11.19 -3.88 10.61
CA CYS A 135 -9.79 -4.20 10.27
C CYS A 135 -9.14 -5.10 11.32
N LEU A 136 -9.31 -4.76 12.61
CA LEU A 136 -8.78 -5.55 13.71
C LEU A 136 -9.34 -6.99 13.72
N ARG A 137 -10.64 -7.17 13.46
CA ARG A 137 -11.25 -8.51 13.38
C ARG A 137 -10.72 -9.33 12.20
N GLU A 138 -10.45 -8.67 11.09
CA GLU A 138 -9.87 -9.27 9.88
C GLU A 138 -8.35 -9.46 9.96
N ARG A 139 -7.73 -9.02 11.07
CA ARG A 139 -6.29 -9.09 11.33
C ARG A 139 -5.45 -8.33 10.29
N ILE A 140 -5.98 -7.19 9.86
CA ILE A 140 -5.34 -6.18 9.02
C ILE A 140 -4.63 -5.14 9.89
#